data_AF-A0A7X5SCK9-F1
#
_entry.id   AF-A0A7X5SCK9-F1
#
_cell.length_a   1.000
_cell.length_b   1.000
_cell.length_c   1.000
_cell.angle_alpha   90.00
_cell.angle_beta   90.00
_cell.angle_gamma   90.00
#
_symmetry.space_group_name_H-M   'P 1'
#
loop_
_entity.id
_entity.type
_entity.pdbx_description
1 polymer ?
#
loop_
_entity_poly.entity_id
_entity_poly.type
_entity_poly.pdbx_seq_one_letter_code
_entity_poly.pdbx_strand_id
1 'polypeptide(L)'
;VFNDDGRKANLYATVGPMEPGGVVLSGHSDVVPVDGQPWTSDPWRLTRRGDRLLGRGTCDMKGFLALSLALAPHVARGAMTRPLHLAISYDE
;
A
#
# COMPACT_ATOMS: atom_id res chain seq x y z
N VAL A 1 10.30 4.32 -10.42
CA VAL A 1 10.99 5.65 -10.43
C VAL A 1 11.55 5.85 -9.05
N PHE A 2 12.86 6.05 -8.91
CA PHE A 2 13.49 6.28 -7.61
C PHE A 2 13.50 7.77 -7.28
N ASN A 3 13.60 8.11 -6.00
CA ASN A 3 13.95 9.46 -5.57
C ASN A 3 15.45 9.75 -5.78
N ASP A 4 15.85 11.00 -5.59
CA ASP A 4 17.22 11.47 -5.88
C ASP A 4 18.33 10.70 -5.17
N ASP A 5 18.09 10.27 -3.91
CA ASP A 5 19.07 9.52 -3.12
C ASP A 5 18.95 7.98 -3.27
N GLY A 6 18.01 7.51 -4.10
CA GLY A 6 17.80 6.09 -4.40
C GLY A 6 17.19 5.25 -3.27
N ARG A 7 16.83 5.84 -2.12
CA ARG A 7 16.30 5.09 -0.95
C ARG A 7 14.80 4.82 -1.03
N LYS A 8 14.07 5.54 -1.89
CA LYS A 8 12.63 5.38 -2.10
C LYS A 8 12.33 5.12 -3.58
N ALA A 9 11.24 4.41 -3.85
CA ALA A 9 10.85 4.07 -5.21
C ALA A 9 9.34 3.96 -5.38
N ASN A 10 8.84 4.43 -6.52
CA ASN A 10 7.49 4.15 -6.98
C ASN A 10 7.46 2.71 -7.48
N LEU A 11 6.43 1.96 -7.07
CA LEU A 11 6.16 0.62 -7.58
C LEU A 11 5.06 0.70 -8.63
N TYR A 12 5.33 0.16 -9.82
CA TYR A 12 4.29 -0.10 -10.81
C TYR A 12 4.37 -1.58 -11.21
N ALA A 13 3.28 -2.31 -11.03
CA ALA A 13 3.20 -3.73 -11.34
C ALA A 13 1.87 -4.07 -12.01
N THR A 14 1.88 -5.05 -12.91
CA THR A 14 0.67 -5.62 -13.51
C THR A 14 0.61 -7.10 -13.20
N VAL A 15 -0.58 -7.58 -12.79
CA VAL A 15 -0.83 -8.97 -12.41
C VAL A 15 -2.07 -9.49 -13.14
N GLY A 16 -2.03 -10.73 -13.60
CA GLY A 16 -3.11 -11.36 -14.35
C GLY A 16 -2.88 -11.34 -15.88
N PRO A 17 -3.94 -11.44 -16.69
CA PRO A 17 -3.84 -11.46 -18.15
C PRO A 17 -3.17 -10.20 -18.71
N MET A 18 -2.21 -10.37 -19.63
CA MET A 18 -1.50 -9.25 -20.27
C MET A 18 -2.28 -8.75 -21.50
N GLU A 19 -3.37 -8.04 -21.25
CA GLU A 19 -4.27 -7.50 -22.28
C GLU A 19 -4.72 -6.06 -21.96
N PRO A 20 -5.25 -5.30 -22.94
CA PRO A 20 -5.69 -3.93 -22.70
C PRO A 20 -6.83 -3.80 -21.68
N GLY A 21 -6.81 -2.72 -20.89
CA GLY A 21 -7.82 -2.41 -19.87
C GLY A 21 -7.39 -2.87 -18.49
N GLY A 22 -8.35 -3.09 -17.58
CA GLY A 22 -8.08 -3.49 -16.20
C GLY A 22 -8.45 -2.44 -15.17
N VAL A 23 -8.06 -2.70 -13.93
CA VAL A 23 -8.28 -1.80 -12.78
C VAL A 23 -6.93 -1.39 -12.21
N VAL A 24 -6.75 -0.10 -11.95
CA VAL A 24 -5.60 0.42 -11.23
C VAL A 24 -5.97 0.64 -9.77
N LEU A 25 -5.28 -0.05 -8.86
CA LEU A 25 -5.28 0.29 -7.45
C LEU A 25 -4.08 1.20 -7.19
N SER A 26 -4.38 2.48 -6.95
CA SER A 26 -3.39 3.53 -6.71
C SER A 26 -3.30 3.85 -5.23
N GLY A 27 -2.09 4.07 -4.73
CA GLY A 27 -1.87 4.54 -3.37
C GLY A 27 -0.44 5.03 -3.13
N HIS A 28 -0.10 5.32 -1.89
CA HIS A 28 1.20 5.86 -1.49
C HIS A 28 1.75 5.13 -0.26
N SER A 29 3.07 5.01 -0.19
CA SER A 29 3.78 4.18 0.80
C SER A 29 4.43 4.98 1.94
N ASP A 30 4.60 6.28 1.73
CA ASP A 30 5.00 7.23 2.75
C ASP A 30 3.89 7.49 3.76
N VAL A 31 4.27 8.17 4.83
CA VAL A 31 3.39 8.52 5.94
C VAL A 31 3.86 9.84 6.51
N VAL A 32 2.95 10.61 7.10
CA VAL A 32 3.32 11.85 7.80
C VAL A 32 4.20 11.57 9.03
N PRO A 33 5.02 12.55 9.46
CA PRO A 33 5.83 12.45 10.68
C PRO A 33 4.99 12.18 11.94
N VAL A 34 5.66 11.77 13.02
CA VAL A 34 5.02 11.49 14.32
C VAL A 34 5.46 12.45 15.44
N ASP A 35 6.50 13.24 15.20
CA ASP A 35 7.08 14.14 16.19
C ASP A 35 6.07 15.17 16.69
N GLY A 36 6.05 15.39 18.01
CA GLY A 36 5.14 16.34 18.66
C GLY A 36 3.67 15.89 18.74
N GLN A 37 3.32 14.69 18.29
CA GLN A 37 1.94 14.19 18.34
C GLN A 37 1.66 13.42 19.63
N PRO A 38 0.44 13.50 20.20
CA PRO A 38 0.08 12.89 21.49
C PRO A 38 -0.25 11.39 21.35
N TRP A 39 0.75 10.58 21.00
CA TRP A 39 0.59 9.13 20.87
C TRP A 39 0.43 8.44 22.24
N THR A 40 -0.54 7.53 22.35
CA THR A 40 -0.77 6.71 23.56
C THR A 40 -0.26 5.27 23.42
N SER A 41 0.36 4.95 22.28
CA SER A 41 1.07 3.71 21.96
C SER A 41 2.20 4.06 20.99
N ASP A 42 3.22 3.20 20.89
CA ASP A 42 4.26 3.36 19.88
C ASP A 42 3.64 3.44 18.46
N PRO A 43 3.82 4.55 17.72
CA PRO A 43 3.24 4.71 16.38
C PRO A 43 3.80 3.73 15.35
N TRP A 44 5.01 3.22 15.55
CA TRP A 44 5.68 2.34 14.60
C TRP A 44 5.43 0.86 14.88
N ARG A 45 4.76 0.55 15.99
CA ARG A 45 4.34 -0.80 16.36
C ARG A 45 2.82 -0.95 16.27
N LEU A 46 2.37 -1.75 15.30
CA LEU A 46 0.95 -2.07 15.15
C LEU A 46 0.40 -2.66 16.45
N THR A 47 -0.53 -1.95 17.08
CA THR A 47 -1.10 -2.30 18.38
C THR A 47 -2.60 -2.50 18.25
N ARG A 48 -3.10 -3.68 18.62
CA ARG A 48 -4.54 -3.96 18.66
C ARG A 48 -5.14 -3.51 19.99
N ARG A 49 -6.23 -2.75 19.95
CA ARG A 49 -7.06 -2.40 21.12
C ARG A 49 -8.52 -2.64 20.79
N GLY A 50 -9.08 -3.73 21.31
CA GLY A 50 -10.42 -4.19 20.92
C GLY A 50 -10.45 -4.56 19.43
N ASP A 51 -11.33 -3.91 18.68
CA ASP A 51 -11.48 -4.03 17.23
C ASP A 51 -10.56 -3.09 16.43
N ARG A 52 -9.84 -2.18 17.10
CA ARG A 52 -9.00 -1.17 16.45
C ARG A 52 -7.56 -1.63 16.28
N LEU A 53 -6.96 -1.27 15.15
CA LEU A 53 -5.53 -1.40 14.87
C LEU A 53 -4.88 -0.01 14.84
N LEU A 54 -4.04 0.26 15.83
CA LEU A 54 -3.39 1.55 16.05
C LEU A 54 -1.95 1.51 15.54
N GLY A 55 -1.56 2.52 14.75
CA GLY A 55 -0.21 2.72 14.25
C GLY A 55 -0.20 3.81 13.17
N ARG A 56 0.94 4.47 12.97
CA ARG A 56 1.13 5.42 11.88
C ARG A 56 1.06 4.66 10.56
N GLY A 57 0.20 5.13 9.66
CA GLY A 57 0.03 4.55 8.34
C GLY A 57 -1.03 3.47 8.25
N THR A 58 -1.68 3.06 9.35
CA THR A 58 -2.67 1.95 9.30
C THR A 58 -3.86 2.29 8.41
N CYS A 59 -4.51 3.42 8.65
CA CYS A 59 -5.59 3.92 7.79
C CYS A 59 -5.05 4.63 6.54
N ASP A 60 -3.95 5.37 6.68
CA ASP A 60 -3.44 6.29 5.67
C ASP A 60 -1.97 5.99 5.29
N MET A 61 -1.72 5.11 4.32
CA MET A 61 -2.72 4.23 3.68
C MET A 61 -2.27 2.76 3.57
N LYS A 62 -1.34 2.34 4.43
CA LYS A 62 -0.69 1.03 4.37
C LYS A 62 -1.67 -0.13 4.55
N GLY A 63 -2.80 0.06 5.25
CA GLY A 63 -3.86 -0.94 5.30
C GLY A 63 -4.44 -1.27 3.92
N PHE A 64 -4.72 -0.26 3.11
CA PHE A 64 -5.17 -0.44 1.72
C PHE A 64 -4.08 -1.09 0.85
N LEU A 65 -2.82 -0.67 0.99
CA LEU A 65 -1.71 -1.29 0.26
C LEU A 65 -1.58 -2.78 0.60
N ALA A 66 -1.67 -3.15 1.88
CA ALA A 66 -1.58 -4.53 2.33
C ALA A 66 -2.68 -5.40 1.70
N LEU A 67 -3.92 -4.91 1.66
CA LEU A 67 -5.05 -5.61 1.03
C LEU A 67 -4.87 -5.71 -0.50
N SER A 68 -4.41 -4.64 -1.14
CA SER A 68 -4.14 -4.63 -2.59
C SER A 68 -3.06 -5.64 -2.99
N LEU A 69 -1.99 -5.74 -2.20
CA LEU A 69 -0.92 -6.72 -2.40
C LEU A 69 -1.39 -8.15 -2.09
N ALA A 70 -2.24 -8.35 -1.08
CA ALA A 70 -2.81 -9.66 -0.76
C ALA A 70 -3.71 -10.21 -1.88
N LEU A 71 -4.32 -9.33 -2.68
CA LEU A 71 -5.11 -9.69 -3.85
C LEU A 71 -4.26 -10.23 -5.01
N ALA A 72 -3.02 -9.73 -5.17
CA ALA A 72 -2.14 -10.08 -6.28
C ALA A 72 -2.00 -11.61 -6.55
N PRO A 73 -1.69 -12.48 -5.57
CA PRO A 73 -1.59 -13.92 -5.83
C PRO A 73 -2.91 -14.58 -6.26
N HIS A 74 -4.06 -13.99 -5.91
CA HIS A 74 -5.37 -14.49 -6.36
C HIS A 74 -5.59 -14.14 -7.82
N VAL A 75 -5.27 -12.91 -8.22
CA VAL A 75 -5.33 -12.46 -9.62
C VAL A 75 -4.35 -13.25 -10.49
N ALA A 76 -3.13 -13.51 -10.00
CA ALA A 76 -2.15 -14.34 -10.69
C ALA A 76 -2.65 -15.78 -10.94
N ARG A 77 -3.56 -16.27 -10.10
CA ARG A 77 -4.24 -17.58 -10.24
C ARG A 77 -5.55 -17.52 -11.02
N GLY A 78 -5.87 -16.39 -11.66
CA GLY A 78 -7.04 -16.25 -12.52
C GLY A 78 -8.32 -15.77 -11.82
N ALA A 79 -8.22 -15.13 -10.65
CA ALA A 79 -9.40 -14.55 -9.98
C ALA A 79 -10.05 -13.38 -10.74
N MET A 80 -9.39 -12.84 -11.77
CA MET A 80 -9.90 -11.76 -12.62
C MET A 80 -9.68 -12.07 -14.10
N THR A 81 -10.60 -11.60 -14.93
CA THR A 81 -10.55 -11.73 -16.39
C THR A 81 -9.86 -10.56 -17.09
N ARG A 82 -9.58 -9.46 -16.36
CA ARG A 82 -8.80 -8.30 -16.81
C ARG A 82 -7.60 -8.09 -15.86
N PRO A 83 -6.52 -7.43 -16.31
CA PRO A 83 -5.37 -7.19 -15.45
C PRO A 83 -5.68 -6.30 -14.24
N LEU A 84 -4.94 -6.54 -13.17
CA LEU A 84 -4.82 -5.66 -12.01
C LEU A 84 -3.50 -4.90 -12.10
N HIS A 85 -3.56 -3.56 -12.08
CA HIS A 85 -2.39 -2.71 -11.97
C HIS A 85 -2.25 -2.20 -10.54
N LEU A 86 -1.04 -2.28 -10.00
CA LEU A 86 -0.67 -1.68 -8.73
C LEU A 86 0.24 -0.48 -9.02
N ALA A 87 -0.19 0.71 -8.62
CA ALA A 87 0.58 1.94 -8.75
C ALA A 87 0.77 2.54 -7.35
N ILE A 88 1.98 2.45 -6.80
CA ILE A 88 2.28 2.90 -5.45
C ILE A 88 3.36 3.98 -5.50
N SER A 89 3.03 5.21 -5.11
CA SER A 89 3.99 6.30 -4.96
C SER A 89 4.74 6.23 -3.62
N TYR A 90 5.88 6.90 -3.53
CA TYR A 90 6.62 7.07 -2.27
C TYR A 90 6.52 8.48 -1.68
N ASP A 91 5.78 9.36 -2.33
CA ASP A 91 5.66 10.79 -2.02
C ASP A 91 4.30 11.26 -2.57
N GLU A 92 3.27 11.22 -1.73
CA GLU A 92 1.97 11.82 -2.01
C GLU A 92 1.91 13.29 -1.59
#